data_AF-A0A5C5SEP4-F1
#
_entry.id   AF-A0A5C5SEP4-F1
#
_cell.length_a   1.000
_cell.length_b   1.000
_cell.length_c   1.000
_cell.angle_alpha   90.00
_cell.angle_beta   90.00
_cell.angle_gamma   90.00
#
_symmetry.space_group_name_H-M   'P 1'
#
loop_
_entity.id
_entity.type
_entity.pdbx_description
1 polymer ?
#
loop_
_entity_poly.entity_id
_entity_poly.type
_entity_poly.pdbx_seq_one_letter_code
_entity_poly.pdbx_strand_id
1 'polypeptide(L)' 'MKTTVSSKGQIVLPAELRLQDGIEAGQEFDVERLDRGEYRLKRRSIPPNEGVVDWLLACPEKGFFVPIDSESTDTL' A
#
# COMPACT_ATOMS: atom_id res chain seq x y z
N MET A 1 14.63 -14.35 -8.38
CA MET A 1 14.60 -14.88 -6.99
C MET A 1 13.70 -16.11 -6.95
N LYS A 2 13.90 -17.03 -6.00
CA LYS A 2 13.09 -18.26 -5.89
C LYS A 2 12.69 -18.46 -4.42
N THR A 3 11.49 -18.98 -4.21
CA THR A 3 10.93 -19.26 -2.88
C THR A 3 10.31 -20.65 -2.93
N THR A 4 10.42 -21.39 -1.85
CA THR A 4 9.85 -22.74 -1.76
C THR A 4 8.52 -22.70 -1.04
N VAL A 5 7.58 -23.54 -1.48
CA VAL A 5 6.30 -23.74 -0.78
C VAL A 5 6.58 -24.38 0.58
N SER A 6 6.07 -23.78 1.65
CA SER A 6 6.22 -24.32 3.00
C SER A 6 5.39 -25.60 3.19
N SER A 7 5.61 -26.34 4.29
CA SER A 7 4.78 -27.49 4.66
C SER A 7 3.31 -27.15 4.87
N LYS A 8 2.99 -25.86 5.10
CA LYS A 8 1.63 -25.34 5.22
C LYS A 8 1.05 -24.86 3.88
N GLY A 9 1.75 -25.06 2.77
CA GLY A 9 1.31 -24.62 1.44
C GLY A 9 1.53 -23.13 1.15
N GLN A 10 2.32 -22.43 1.97
CA GLN A 10 2.52 -20.98 1.82
C GLN A 10 3.70 -20.68 0.90
N ILE A 11 3.56 -19.70 0.02
CA ILE A 11 4.67 -19.09 -0.72
C ILE A 11 5.01 -17.78 -0.02
N VAL A 12 6.26 -17.67 0.45
CA VAL A 12 6.74 -16.45 1.11
C VAL A 12 7.24 -15.48 0.06
N LEU A 13 6.66 -14.28 -0.02
CA LEU A 13 7.23 -13.22 -0.85
C LEU A 13 8.59 -12.77 -0.28
N PRO A 14 9.66 -12.72 -1.10
CA PRO A 14 10.97 -12.24 -0.66
C PRO A 14 10.90 -10.84 -0.06
N ALA A 15 11.77 -10.56 0.90
CA ALA A 15 11.77 -9.30 1.64
C ALA A 15 11.97 -8.09 0.73
N GLU A 16 12.79 -8.24 -0.31
CA GLU A 16 13.10 -7.22 -1.29
C GLU A 16 11.86 -6.79 -2.08
N LEU A 17 11.03 -7.75 -2.53
CA LEU A 17 9.76 -7.44 -3.20
C LEU A 17 8.76 -6.81 -2.25
N ARG A 18 8.67 -7.32 -1.01
CA ARG A 18 7.78 -6.73 0.00
C ARG A 18 8.13 -5.27 0.31
N LEU A 19 9.42 -4.94 0.38
CA LEU A 19 9.87 -3.57 0.62
C LEU A 19 9.61 -2.66 -0.59
N GLN A 20 9.91 -3.14 -1.79
CA GLN A 20 9.71 -2.38 -3.04
C GLN A 20 8.24 -2.05 -3.28
N ASP A 21 7.35 -3.00 -3.01
CA ASP A 21 5.92 -2.89 -3.32
C ASP A 21 5.05 -2.50 -2.10
N GLY A 22 5.67 -2.18 -0.95
CA GLY A 22 4.95 -1.79 0.27
C GLY A 22 4.00 -2.88 0.81
N ILE A 23 4.42 -4.15 0.70
CA ILE A 23 3.58 -5.29 1.10
C ILE A 23 3.73 -5.56 2.58
N GLU A 24 2.65 -5.31 3.31
CA GLU A 24 2.54 -5.47 4.76
C GLU A 24 1.69 -6.69 5.15
N ALA A 25 1.86 -7.16 6.38
CA ALA A 25 1.07 -8.26 6.92
C ALA A 25 -0.41 -7.87 7.02
N GLY A 26 -1.31 -8.77 6.60
CA GLY A 26 -2.76 -8.54 6.61
C GLY A 26 -3.34 -8.03 5.29
N GLN A 27 -2.51 -7.63 4.33
CA GLN A 27 -2.97 -7.30 2.99
C GLN A 27 -3.48 -8.55 2.25
N GLU A 28 -4.57 -8.39 1.49
CA GLU A 28 -5.21 -9.47 0.74
C GLU A 28 -4.77 -9.48 -0.73
N PHE A 29 -4.58 -10.69 -1.28
CA PHE A 29 -4.26 -10.92 -2.69
C PHE A 29 -5.23 -11.94 -3.28
N ASP A 30 -5.75 -11.65 -4.46
CA ASP A 30 -6.37 -12.63 -5.34
C ASP A 30 -5.27 -13.51 -5.94
N VAL A 31 -5.53 -14.82 -5.98
CA VAL A 31 -4.62 -15.81 -6.58
C VAL A 31 -5.31 -16.39 -7.82
N GLU A 32 -4.75 -16.11 -8.99
CA GLU A 32 -5.26 -16.58 -10.27
C GLU A 32 -4.25 -17.54 -10.90
N ARG A 33 -4.73 -18.65 -11.48
CA ARG A 33 -3.91 -19.53 -12.30
C ARG A 33 -3.95 -19.06 -13.75
N LEU A 34 -2.80 -18.69 -14.30
CA LEU A 34 -2.69 -18.28 -15.71
C LEU A 34 -2.44 -19.48 -16.62
N ASP A 35 -1.55 -20.38 -16.22
CA ASP A 35 -1.22 -21.62 -16.92
C ASP A 35 -0.75 -22.71 -15.94
N ARG A 36 -0.31 -23.87 -16.42
CA ARG A 36 0.33 -24.92 -15.64
C ARG A 36 1.67 -24.44 -15.09
N GLY A 37 1.69 -24.17 -13.78
CA GLY A 37 2.88 -23.72 -13.07
C GLY A 37 3.03 -22.20 -13.01
N GLU A 38 2.11 -21.47 -13.65
CA GLU A 38 2.09 -20.00 -13.64
C GLU A 38 0.88 -19.49 -12.86
N TYR A 39 1.17 -18.69 -11.84
CA TYR A 39 0.18 -18.10 -10.95
C TYR A 39 0.42 -16.60 -10.83
N ARG A 40 -0.65 -15.82 -10.81
CA ARG A 40 -0.64 -14.37 -10.60
C ARG A 40 -1.21 -14.07 -9.22
N LEU A 41 -0.49 -13.24 -8.47
CA LEU A 41 -0.96 -12.63 -7.23
C LEU A 41 -1.38 -11.19 -7.56
N LYS A 42 -2.61 -10.81 -7.24
CA LYS A 42 -3.12 -9.45 -7.47
C LYS A 42 -3.66 -8.88 -6.16
N ARG A 43 -3.10 -7.76 -5.70
CA ARG A 43 -3.53 -7.09 -4.45
C ARG A 43 -5.00 -6.65 -4.57
N ARG A 44 -5.86 -7.05 -3.62
CA ARG A 44 -7.33 -6.81 -3.67
C ARG A 44 -7.72 -5.38 -3.34
N SER A 45 -7.15 -4.82 -2.29
CA SER A 45 -7.41 -3.45 -1.90
C SER A 45 -6.11 -2.74 -1.54
N ILE A 46 -5.92 -1.64 -2.24
CA ILE A 46 -5.09 -0.52 -1.81
C ILE A 46 -6.01 0.24 -0.83
N PRO A 47 -5.62 0.53 0.43
CA PRO A 47 -6.32 1.50 1.26
C PRO A 47 -6.80 2.69 0.40
N PRO A 48 -8.07 3.11 0.49
CA PRO A 48 -8.61 4.15 -0.39
C PRO A 48 -7.79 5.46 -0.39
N ASN A 49 -6.99 5.65 0.65
CA ASN A 49 -6.13 6.79 0.93
C ASN A 49 -4.62 6.50 0.73
N GLU A 50 -4.22 5.34 0.23
CA GLU A 50 -2.80 5.05 -0.08
C GLU A 50 -2.30 6.05 -1.12
N GLY A 51 -1.16 6.69 -0.83
CA GLY A 51 -0.58 7.73 -1.70
C GLY A 51 -1.29 9.09 -1.64
N VAL A 52 -2.37 9.27 -0.87
CA VAL A 52 -3.02 10.59 -0.74
C VAL A 52 -2.11 11.59 -0.03
N VAL A 53 -1.39 11.16 1.01
CA VAL A 53 -0.43 12.03 1.71
C VAL A 53 0.72 12.40 0.78
N ASP A 54 1.27 11.43 0.05
CA ASP A 54 2.34 11.69 -0.92
C ASP A 54 1.88 12.62 -2.05
N TRP A 55 0.64 12.47 -2.50
CA TRP A 55 0.00 13.36 -3.48
C TRP A 55 -0.16 14.79 -2.94
N LEU A 56 -0.62 14.95 -1.69
CA LEU A 56 -0.70 16.27 -1.03
C LEU A 56 0.69 16.90 -0.87
N LEU A 57 1.70 16.10 -0.52
CA LEU A 57 3.08 16.55 -0.37
C LEU A 57 3.75 16.83 -1.73
N ALA A 58 3.29 16.22 -2.81
CA ALA A 58 3.75 16.51 -4.17
C ALA A 58 3.23 17.85 -4.71
N CYS A 59 2.43 18.61 -3.93
CA CYS A 59 2.00 19.96 -4.31
C CYS A 59 3.21 20.81 -4.73
N PRO A 60 3.23 21.31 -5.99
CA PRO A 60 4.38 22.03 -6.55
C PRO A 60 4.59 23.39 -5.88
N GLU A 61 3.55 23.98 -5.31
CA GLU A 61 3.62 25.23 -4.54
C GLU A 61 3.70 24.93 -3.05
N LYS A 62 4.92 25.01 -2.50
CA LYS A 62 5.14 24.96 -1.05
C LYS A 62 4.68 26.26 -0.41
N GLY A 63 3.98 26.16 0.72
CA GLY A 63 3.50 27.33 1.47
C GLY A 63 2.15 27.90 1.00
N PHE A 64 1.42 27.22 0.12
CA PHE A 64 0.05 27.60 -0.25
C PHE A 64 -0.90 27.63 0.96
N PHE A 65 -0.74 26.68 1.89
CA PHE A 65 -1.50 26.67 3.13
C PHE A 65 -0.89 27.69 4.11
N VAL A 66 -1.51 28.86 4.19
CA VAL A 66 -1.24 29.85 5.23
C VAL A 66 -2.15 29.53 6.42
N PRO A 67 -1.61 29.25 7.62
CA PRO A 67 -2.44 29.06 8.81
C PRO A 67 -3.26 30.32 9.04
N ILE A 68 -4.57 30.16 9.14
CA ILE A 68 -5.46 31.20 9.62
C ILE A 68 -5.36 31.26 11.14
N ASP A 69 -5.47 32.46 11.72
CA ASP A 69 -5.59 32.60 13.17
C ASP A 69 -6.83 31.82 13.63
N SER A 70 -6.60 30.80 14.44
CA SER A 70 -7.67 29.94 14.95
C SER A 70 -8.43 30.69 16.04
N GLU A 71 -9.61 31.22 15.72
CA GLU A 71 -10.53 31.70 16.77
C GLU A 71 -11.22 30.51 17.44
N SER A 72 -11.42 30.60 18.76
CA SER A 72 -12.06 29.54 19.55
C SER A 72 -13.54 29.40 19.17
N THR A 73 -13.99 28.17 18.90
CA THR A 73 -15.40 27.82 18.71
C THR A 73 -16.18 27.68 20.02
N ASP A 74 -15.60 28.05 21.17
CA ASP A 74 -16.27 27.99 22.49
C ASP A 74 -17.55 28.86 22.62
N THR A 75 -17.91 29.63 21.59
CA THR A 75 -19.09 30.51 21.61
C THR A 75 -20.15 30.18 20.55
N LEU A 76 -20.04 29.04 19.85
CA LEU A 76 -21.06 28.56 18.89
C LEU A 76 -22.02 27.51 19.50
#